data_AF-A0A379WW12-F1
#
_entry.id   AF-A0A379WW12-F1
#
_cell.length_a   1.000
_cell.length_b   1.000
_cell.length_c   1.000
_cell.angle_alpha   90.00
_cell.angle_beta   90.00
_cell.angle_gamma   90.00
#
_symmetry.space_group_name_H-M   'P 1'
#
loop_
_entity.id
_entity.type
_entity.pdbx_description
1 polymer ?
#
loop_
_entity_poly.entity_id
_entity_poly.type
_entity_poly.pdbx_seq_one_letter_code
_entity_poly.pdbx_strand_id
1 'polypeptide(L)'
;MDDAALYFSFEEKCRDFELTKEQRAELVLNALVAIRYLKPQMPKSWHFVAHGEMWTPGTGDAASVWLSDTAEQVNLLVVEPGKMPRCVCWHSRAW
;
A
#
# COMPACT_ATOMS: atom_id res chain seq x y z
N MET A 1 -3.10 -22.62 -2.05
CA MET A 1 -3.89 -22.39 -0.81
C MET A 1 -3.48 -21.09 -0.12
N ASP A 2 -2.36 -20.50 -0.52
CA ASP A 2 -1.74 -19.33 0.11
C ASP A 2 -2.46 -18.01 -0.19
N ASP A 3 -3.05 -17.86 -1.37
CA ASP A 3 -3.72 -16.62 -1.79
C ASP A 3 -4.98 -16.32 -0.98
N ALA A 4 -5.72 -17.36 -0.57
CA ALA A 4 -6.87 -17.20 0.30
C ALA A 4 -6.47 -16.71 1.71
N ALA A 5 -5.39 -17.27 2.27
CA ALA A 5 -4.86 -16.83 3.56
C ALA A 5 -4.35 -15.39 3.51
N LEU A 6 -3.65 -15.02 2.43
CA LEU A 6 -3.22 -13.64 2.19
C LEU A 6 -4.41 -12.70 2.02
N TYR A 7 -5.45 -13.10 1.30
CA TYR A 7 -6.67 -12.32 1.14
C TYR A 7 -7.29 -11.97 2.49
N PHE A 8 -7.53 -12.97 3.35
CA PHE A 8 -8.12 -12.73 4.68
C PHE A 8 -7.21 -11.87 5.57
N SER A 9 -5.89 -12.07 5.49
CA SER A 9 -4.93 -11.29 6.27
C SER A 9 -4.93 -9.80 5.87
N PHE A 10 -4.92 -9.51 4.56
CA PHE A 10 -4.99 -8.14 4.06
C PHE A 10 -6.37 -7.52 4.29
N GLU A 11 -7.45 -8.29 4.17
CA GLU A 11 -8.80 -7.80 4.44
C GLU A 11 -8.97 -7.37 5.90
N GLU A 12 -8.44 -8.16 6.85
CA GLU A 12 -8.43 -7.83 8.27
C GLU A 12 -7.64 -6.55 8.55
N LYS A 13 -6.43 -6.43 7.96
CA LYS A 13 -5.57 -5.24 8.11
C LYS A 13 -6.18 -3.97 7.55
N CYS A 14 -6.94 -4.07 6.46
CA CYS A 14 -7.60 -2.92 5.82
C CYS A 14 -8.97 -2.59 6.46
N ARG A 15 -9.37 -3.27 7.54
CA ARG A 15 -10.68 -3.09 8.17
C ARG A 15 -10.83 -1.73 8.86
N ASP A 16 -9.72 -1.20 9.38
CA ASP A 16 -9.66 0.12 10.04
C ASP A 16 -9.51 1.28 9.05
N PHE A 17 -9.42 1.00 7.75
CA PHE A 17 -9.31 2.05 6.73
C PHE A 17 -10.70 2.62 6.42
N GLU A 18 -10.76 3.93 6.19
CA GLU A 18 -11.97 4.64 5.74
C GLU A 18 -12.25 4.34 4.25
N LEU A 19 -12.59 3.08 3.95
CA LEU A 19 -12.89 2.56 2.61
C LEU A 19 -14.22 1.79 2.63
N THR A 20 -14.96 1.85 1.52
CA THR A 20 -16.14 0.99 1.34
C THR A 20 -15.73 -0.47 1.21
N LYS A 21 -16.70 -1.39 1.35
CA LYS A 21 -16.42 -2.83 1.17
C LYS A 21 -15.88 -3.13 -0.23
N GLU A 22 -16.39 -2.44 -1.24
CA GLU A 22 -15.98 -2.60 -2.63
C GLU A 22 -14.55 -2.09 -2.84
N GLN A 23 -14.22 -0.90 -2.33
CA GLN A 23 -12.88 -0.33 -2.41
C GLN A 23 -11.86 -1.20 -1.67
N ARG A 24 -12.22 -1.73 -0.50
CA ARG A 24 -11.36 -2.65 0.25
C ARG A 24 -11.12 -3.94 -0.52
N ALA A 25 -12.16 -4.54 -1.09
CA ALA A 25 -12.00 -5.74 -1.91
C ALA A 25 -11.09 -5.47 -3.12
N GLU A 26 -11.27 -4.36 -3.82
CA GLU A 26 -10.41 -3.94 -4.93
C GLU A 26 -8.94 -3.77 -4.47
N LEU A 27 -8.71 -3.09 -3.35
CA LEU A 27 -7.38 -2.89 -2.79
C LEU A 27 -6.68 -4.21 -2.46
N VAL A 28 -7.39 -5.13 -1.79
CA VAL A 28 -6.85 -6.45 -1.42
C VAL A 28 -6.55 -7.29 -2.67
N LEU A 29 -7.42 -7.25 -3.68
CA LEU A 29 -7.19 -7.95 -4.95
C LEU A 29 -5.97 -7.37 -5.70
N ASN A 30 -5.84 -6.05 -5.75
CA ASN A 30 -4.68 -5.39 -6.34
C ASN A 30 -3.38 -5.72 -5.58
N ALA A 31 -3.44 -5.81 -4.26
CA ALA A 31 -2.31 -6.25 -3.44
C ALA A 31 -1.86 -7.68 -3.78
N LEU A 32 -2.80 -8.62 -3.89
CA LEU A 32 -2.51 -10.01 -4.27
C LEU A 32 -1.89 -10.10 -5.67
N VAL A 33 -2.44 -9.37 -6.64
CA VAL A 33 -1.88 -9.29 -7.99
C VAL A 33 -0.47 -8.71 -7.96
N ALA A 34 -0.26 -7.65 -7.17
CA ALA A 34 1.04 -7.01 -7.04
C ALA A 34 2.10 -7.96 -6.46
N ILE A 35 1.74 -8.76 -5.45
CA ILE A 35 2.64 -9.74 -4.83
C ILE A 35 3.07 -10.80 -5.84
N ARG A 36 2.13 -11.34 -6.62
CA ARG A 36 2.34 -12.50 -7.49
C ARG A 36 2.94 -12.17 -8.85
N TYR A 37 2.53 -11.05 -9.45
CA TYR A 37 2.76 -10.80 -10.87
C TYR A 37 3.57 -9.53 -11.15
N LEU A 38 3.72 -8.64 -10.17
CA LEU A 38 4.47 -7.41 -10.39
C LEU A 38 5.96 -7.69 -10.40
N LYS A 39 6.59 -7.41 -11.54
CA LYS A 39 8.05 -7.41 -11.65
C LYS A 39 8.65 -6.39 -10.67
N PRO A 40 9.92 -6.56 -10.25
CA PRO A 40 10.62 -5.56 -9.45
C PRO A 40 10.47 -4.17 -10.05
N GLN A 41 9.93 -3.24 -9.27
CA GLN A 41 9.69 -1.86 -9.71
C GLN A 41 10.93 -1.01 -9.49
N MET A 42 11.13 -0.03 -10.38
CA MET A 42 12.15 1.00 -10.13
C MET A 42 11.69 1.89 -8.97
N PRO A 43 12.55 2.14 -7.97
CA PRO A 43 12.21 3.00 -6.85
C PRO A 43 11.97 4.43 -7.34
N LYS A 44 10.87 5.03 -6.89
CA LYS A 44 10.43 6.39 -7.26
C LYS A 44 10.70 7.41 -6.14
N SER A 45 11.82 7.28 -5.44
CA SER A 45 12.12 8.10 -4.24
C SER A 45 12.11 9.60 -4.49
N TRP A 46 12.49 10.05 -5.68
CA TRP A 46 12.52 11.48 -6.04
C TRP A 46 11.14 12.15 -6.07
N HIS A 47 10.06 11.37 -6.18
CA HIS A 47 8.70 11.90 -6.28
C HIS A 47 8.06 12.16 -4.90
N PHE A 48 8.70 11.71 -3.82
CA PHE A 48 8.19 11.80 -2.46
C PHE A 48 9.07 12.70 -1.59
N VAL A 49 8.45 13.37 -0.63
CA VAL A 49 9.16 14.12 0.41
C VAL A 49 9.98 13.15 1.27
N ALA A 50 11.27 13.42 1.44
CA ALA A 50 12.14 12.62 2.28
C ALA A 50 11.91 12.95 3.76
N HIS A 51 11.69 11.92 4.58
CA HIS A 51 11.64 12.03 6.03
C HIS A 51 13.01 11.64 6.61
N GLY A 52 13.47 12.36 7.65
CA GLY A 52 14.76 12.10 8.30
C GLY A 52 14.77 10.88 9.23
N GLU A 53 13.62 10.26 9.47
CA GLU A 53 13.46 9.11 10.36
C GLU A 53 13.34 7.81 9.56
N MET A 54 14.03 6.76 10.01
CA MET A 54 13.94 5.44 9.38
C MET A 54 12.75 4.68 9.97
N TRP A 55 11.65 4.61 9.23
CA TRP A 55 10.51 3.76 9.53
C TRP A 55 10.58 2.45 8.72
N THR A 56 10.42 1.30 9.39
CA THR A 56 10.39 -0.03 8.76
C THR A 56 8.98 -0.61 8.81
N PRO A 57 8.16 -0.41 7.76
CA PRO A 57 6.79 -0.94 7.73
C PRO A 57 6.77 -2.47 7.63
N GLY A 58 5.73 -3.07 8.21
CA GLY A 58 5.37 -4.47 8.02
C GLY A 58 4.39 -4.70 6.86
N THR A 59 4.18 -5.97 6.47
CA THR A 59 3.15 -6.33 5.50
C THR A 59 1.76 -5.98 6.03
N GLY A 60 0.98 -5.29 5.22
CA GLY A 60 -0.38 -4.85 5.54
C GLY A 60 -0.43 -3.53 6.30
N ASP A 61 0.72 -2.88 6.55
CA ASP A 61 0.73 -1.58 7.22
C ASP A 61 0.28 -0.46 6.27
N ALA A 62 -0.44 0.51 6.85
CA ALA A 62 -0.78 1.76 6.22
C ALA A 62 0.43 2.71 6.24
N ALA A 63 0.84 3.17 5.07
CA ALA A 63 1.84 4.20 4.89
C ALA A 63 1.22 5.44 4.25
N SER A 64 1.66 6.62 4.65
CA SER A 64 1.31 7.86 3.97
C SER A 64 2.59 8.55 3.50
N VAL A 65 2.56 9.04 2.26
CA VAL A 65 3.67 9.77 1.64
C VAL A 65 3.16 11.08 1.09
N TRP A 66 4.01 12.11 1.09
CA TRP A 66 3.68 13.40 0.47
C TRP A 66 4.38 13.51 -0.87
N LEU A 67 3.63 13.91 -1.90
CA LEU A 67 4.20 14.20 -3.21
C LEU A 67 5.03 15.49 -3.14
N SER A 68 6.26 15.44 -3.66
CA SER A 68 7.15 16.61 -3.60
C SER A 68 6.65 17.79 -4.44
N ASP A 69 5.89 17.51 -5.51
CA ASP A 69 5.44 18.53 -6.46
C ASP A 69 4.16 19.25 -6.00
N THR A 70 3.21 18.50 -5.43
CA THR A 70 1.86 18.99 -5.09
C THR A 70 1.60 19.11 -3.58
N ALA A 71 2.50 18.60 -2.74
CA ALA A 71 2.29 18.40 -1.30
C ALA A 71 1.03 17.58 -0.96
N GLU A 72 0.47 16.84 -1.92
CA GLU A 72 -0.68 15.97 -1.71
C GLU A 72 -0.26 14.74 -0.92
N GLN A 73 -1.06 14.37 0.08
CA GLN A 73 -0.86 13.15 0.85
C GLN A 73 -1.49 11.97 0.12
N VAL A 74 -0.68 10.93 -0.11
CA VAL A 74 -1.11 9.69 -0.75
C VAL A 74 -0.99 8.56 0.25
N ASN A 75 -2.05 7.75 0.34
CA ASN A 75 -2.07 6.57 1.20
C ASN A 75 -1.68 5.31 0.41
N LEU A 76 -0.87 4.48 1.04
CA LEU A 76 -0.19 3.34 0.47
C LEU A 76 -0.32 2.13 1.40
N LEU A 77 -0.64 0.96 0.84
CA LEU A 77 -0.66 -0.31 1.56
C LEU A 77 0.62 -1.06 1.25
N VAL A 78 1.38 -1.41 2.28
CA VAL A 78 2.62 -2.15 2.15
C VAL A 78 2.30 -3.61 1.88
N VAL A 79 2.64 -4.10 0.69
CA VAL A 79 2.37 -5.48 0.28
C VAL A 79 3.56 -6.40 0.48
N GLU A 80 4.77 -5.84 0.45
CA GLU A 80 5.99 -6.56 0.78
C GLU A 80 6.98 -5.60 1.47
N PRO A 81 7.38 -5.88 2.72
CA PRO A 81 8.35 -5.08 3.45
C PRO A 81 9.78 -5.37 2.97
N GLY A 82 10.67 -4.42 3.18
CA GLY A 82 12.08 -4.55 2.83
C GLY A 82 12.79 -3.21 2.78
N LYS A 83 14.05 -3.20 2.36
CA LYS A 83 14.81 -1.95 2.16
C LYS A 83 14.15 -1.03 1.12
N MET A 84 13.45 -1.63 0.16
CA MET A 84 12.59 -0.96 -0.82
C MET A 84 11.23 -1.64 -0.75
N PRO A 85 10.32 -1.17 0.12
CA PRO A 85 9.02 -1.80 0.27
C PRO A 85 8.21 -1.67 -1.03
N ARG A 86 7.44 -2.72 -1.35
CA ARG A 86 6.44 -2.66 -2.42
C ARG A 86 5.12 -2.23 -1.81
N CYS A 87 4.48 -1.23 -2.41
CA CYS A 87 3.21 -0.70 -1.93
C CYS A 87 2.20 -0.57 -3.06
N VAL A 88 0.91 -0.69 -2.74
CA VAL A 88 -0.20 -0.34 -3.63
C VAL A 88 -0.88 0.92 -3.11
N CYS A 89 -1.18 1.87 -3.99
CA CYS A 89 -1.90 3.07 -3.58
C CYS A 89 -3.38 2.77 -3.35
N TRP A 90 -3.96 3.44 -2.37
CA TRP A 90 -5.40 3.57 -2.27
C TRP A 90 -5.77 5.04 -2.15
N HIS A 91 -6.96 5.36 -2.62
CA HIS A 91 -7.48 6.71 -2.59
C HIS A 91 -8.84 6.66 -1.91
N SER A 92 -8.94 7.23 -0.71
CA SER A 92 -10.23 7.48 -0.05
C SER A 92 -10.90 8.69 -0.70
N ARG A 93 -11.15 8.65 -2.02
CA ARG A 93 -12.05 9.61 -2.64
C ARG A 93 -13.46 9.19 -2.24
N ALA A 94 -13.96 9.77 -1.15
CA ALA A 94 -15.39 9.89 -0.93
C ALA A 94 -15.94 10.70 -2.13
N TRP A 95 -16.82 10.07 -2.90
CA TRP A 95 -17.61 10.77 -3.91
C TRP A 95 -18.60 11.70 -3.22
#